data_AF-A1ZMU2-F1
#
_entry.id   AF-A1ZMU2-F1
#
_cell.length_a   1.000
_cell.length_b   1.000
_cell.length_c   1.000
_cell.angle_alpha   90.00
_cell.angle_beta   90.00
_cell.angle_gamma   90.00
#
_symmetry.space_group_name_H-M   'P 1'
#
loop_
_entity.id
_entity.type
_entity.pdbx_description
1 polymer ?
#
loop_
_entity_poly.entity_id
_entity_poly.type
_entity_poly.pdbx_seq_one_letter_code
_entity_poly.pdbx_strand_id
1 'polypeptide(L)'
;MHTPKKNNQHNSIPYSSTMQYSGSPYKSKMTPVPSKHRNIDRSAARNKQFAHLATLAPTPKSTTGGYYSRKGKYLGSHDQANDTVYLVTNKKERKAIKDAHKHGACTPLSEVRSAVVLPSYAVRQAMLEAVKRSNQPNATVGDKKGGFHEEGGMFGLDNKGNENIVEALPGEYTVPGPGVKASVDVFSGESSTDNLKTIHGTYHVHPKGTAIAANGQKYDFEQAPSNKNGEGDIPNARERANPDKDANPYHVTGNSYVIGARDKTVYIYNGNGVVATMPLKHFVKIK
;
A
#
# COMPACT_ATOMS: atom_id res chain seq x y z
N MET A 1 -51.09 -23.98 -47.17
CA MET A 1 -49.63 -23.75 -47.29
C MET A 1 -49.01 -23.99 -45.91
N HIS A 2 -48.18 -25.03 -45.80
CA HIS A 2 -47.58 -25.51 -44.55
C HIS A 2 -46.39 -24.65 -44.12
N THR A 3 -46.38 -24.23 -42.85
CA THR A 3 -45.23 -23.68 -42.15
C THR A 3 -44.45 -24.80 -41.45
N PRO A 4 -43.11 -24.87 -41.57
CA PRO A 4 -42.32 -25.82 -40.79
C PRO A 4 -41.93 -25.22 -39.42
N LYS A 5 -42.19 -26.01 -38.37
CA LYS A 5 -41.75 -25.80 -36.99
C LYS A 5 -40.22 -26.03 -36.89
N LYS A 6 -39.49 -25.10 -36.26
CA LYS A 6 -38.10 -25.31 -35.83
C LYS A 6 -38.09 -25.93 -34.43
N ASN A 7 -37.53 -27.14 -34.33
CA ASN A 7 -37.19 -27.81 -33.07
C ASN A 7 -35.82 -27.30 -32.59
N ASN A 8 -35.76 -26.73 -31.38
CA ASN A 8 -34.53 -26.51 -30.64
C ASN A 8 -34.27 -27.73 -29.76
N GLN A 9 -33.23 -28.52 -30.09
CA GLN A 9 -32.68 -29.54 -29.21
C GLN A 9 -31.62 -28.90 -28.31
N HIS A 10 -31.92 -28.81 -27.01
CA HIS A 10 -30.92 -28.56 -25.97
C HIS A 10 -30.23 -29.88 -25.61
N ASN A 11 -28.95 -30.00 -25.94
CA ASN A 11 -28.08 -31.04 -25.40
C ASN A 11 -27.52 -30.57 -24.05
N SER A 12 -27.98 -31.20 -22.98
CA SER A 12 -27.39 -31.11 -21.64
C SER A 12 -26.35 -32.24 -21.48
N ILE A 13 -25.09 -31.86 -21.28
CA ILE A 13 -24.01 -32.78 -20.89
C ILE A 13 -23.85 -32.66 -19.36
N PRO A 14 -23.97 -33.75 -18.59
CA PRO A 14 -23.64 -33.75 -17.18
C PRO A 14 -22.15 -34.04 -16.98
N TYR A 15 -21.40 -33.09 -16.40
CA TYR A 15 -20.08 -33.37 -15.85
C TYR A 15 -20.20 -33.60 -14.34
N SER A 16 -20.12 -34.88 -13.97
CA SER A 16 -19.84 -35.35 -12.63
C SER A 16 -18.37 -35.73 -12.56
N SER A 17 -17.58 -35.05 -11.73
CA SER A 17 -16.31 -35.59 -11.24
C SER A 17 -16.06 -35.14 -9.81
N THR A 18 -16.42 -36.00 -8.87
CA THR A 18 -15.88 -36.03 -7.51
C THR A 18 -14.39 -36.34 -7.58
N MET A 19 -13.51 -35.34 -7.39
CA MET A 19 -12.10 -35.61 -7.10
C MET A 19 -11.91 -35.88 -5.61
N GLN A 20 -11.58 -37.13 -5.30
CA GLN A 20 -11.05 -37.55 -4.01
C GLN A 20 -9.64 -36.97 -3.83
N TYR A 21 -9.45 -36.15 -2.80
CA TYR A 21 -8.14 -35.70 -2.36
C TYR A 21 -7.39 -36.86 -1.66
N SER A 22 -6.43 -37.45 -2.35
CA SER A 22 -5.44 -38.36 -1.76
C SER A 22 -4.42 -37.55 -0.95
N GLY A 23 -4.14 -38.00 0.27
CA GLY A 23 -3.38 -37.28 1.30
C GLY A 23 -1.94 -36.93 0.94
N SER A 24 -1.49 -35.80 1.49
CA SER A 24 -0.10 -35.34 1.48
C SER A 24 0.72 -36.08 2.54
N PRO A 25 1.87 -36.71 2.19
CA PRO A 25 2.69 -37.49 3.12
C PRO A 25 3.84 -36.69 3.78
N TYR A 26 3.64 -35.42 4.12
CA TYR A 26 4.63 -34.65 4.90
C TYR A 26 4.24 -34.55 6.38
N LYS A 27 4.45 -35.65 7.12
CA LYS A 27 4.52 -35.64 8.59
C LYS A 27 5.93 -35.19 9.01
N SER A 28 6.11 -33.88 9.18
CA SER A 28 7.25 -33.34 9.92
C SER A 28 7.00 -33.54 11.43
N LYS A 29 7.79 -34.44 12.04
CA LYS A 29 7.85 -34.60 13.50
C LYS A 29 8.69 -33.46 14.07
N MET A 30 8.05 -32.38 14.51
CA MET A 30 8.68 -31.42 15.42
C MET A 30 8.29 -31.75 16.87
N THR A 31 9.28 -32.17 17.65
CA THR A 31 9.21 -32.26 19.11
C THR A 31 9.11 -30.86 19.73
N PRO A 32 8.15 -30.60 20.63
CA PRO A 32 8.08 -29.34 21.36
C PRO A 32 9.28 -29.17 22.30
N VAL A 33 9.99 -28.05 22.19
CA VAL A 33 10.98 -27.62 23.18
C VAL A 33 10.24 -26.94 24.35
N PRO A 34 10.49 -27.31 25.61
CA PRO A 34 9.78 -26.74 26.74
C PRO A 34 10.10 -25.26 26.95
N SER A 35 9.05 -24.46 27.05
CA SER A 35 9.07 -23.03 27.35
C SER A 35 9.47 -22.78 28.81
N LYS A 36 10.77 -22.56 29.06
CA LYS A 36 11.18 -21.89 30.30
C LYS A 36 11.10 -20.38 30.11
N HIS A 37 10.07 -19.82 30.72
CA HIS A 37 9.96 -18.41 31.10
C HIS A 37 11.31 -17.80 31.48
N ARG A 38 11.65 -16.67 30.87
CA ARG A 38 12.33 -15.54 31.51
C ARG A 38 12.01 -14.26 30.73
N ASN A 39 10.92 -13.62 31.17
CA ASN A 39 10.75 -12.18 31.03
C ASN A 39 11.90 -11.51 31.80
N ILE A 40 12.89 -10.98 31.08
CA ILE A 40 13.74 -9.94 31.64
C ILE A 40 13.84 -8.82 30.60
N ASP A 41 13.11 -7.76 30.91
CA ASP A 41 13.23 -6.44 30.33
C ASP A 41 14.68 -5.93 30.50
N ARG A 42 15.53 -6.16 29.50
CA ARG A 42 16.92 -5.67 29.43
C ARG A 42 17.14 -4.68 28.28
N SER A 43 16.07 -4.10 27.75
CA SER A 43 16.17 -3.13 26.64
C SER A 43 16.64 -1.74 27.11
N ALA A 44 16.48 -1.39 28.39
CA ALA A 44 16.87 -0.07 28.90
C ALA A 44 18.33 0.01 29.40
N ALA A 45 18.96 -1.10 29.78
CA ALA A 45 20.29 -1.08 30.42
C ALA A 45 21.47 -1.28 29.45
N ARG A 46 21.22 -1.73 28.22
CA ARG A 46 22.28 -1.98 27.23
C ARG A 46 22.75 -0.74 26.46
N ASN A 47 22.03 0.38 26.56
CA ASN A 47 22.38 1.63 25.88
C ASN A 47 23.48 2.46 26.57
N LYS A 48 24.04 2.02 27.70
CA LYS A 48 25.17 2.71 28.35
C LYS A 48 26.54 2.12 28.02
N GLN A 49 26.64 0.92 27.44
CA GLN A 49 27.93 0.24 27.22
C GLN A 49 28.48 0.31 25.79
N PHE A 50 27.78 0.92 24.83
CA PHE A 50 28.26 1.09 23.46
C PHE A 50 28.76 2.52 23.14
N ALA A 51 28.90 3.39 24.14
CA ALA A 51 29.36 4.77 23.95
C ALA A 51 30.86 4.91 23.62
N HIS A 52 31.60 3.81 23.38
CA HIS A 52 33.06 3.88 23.22
C HIS A 52 33.65 3.20 21.98
N LEU A 53 32.84 2.88 20.97
CA LEU A 53 33.35 2.37 19.70
C LEU A 53 33.06 3.33 18.56
N ALA A 54 34.17 3.86 18.00
CA ALA A 54 34.30 4.58 16.74
C ALA A 54 33.46 5.85 16.59
N THR A 55 34.05 6.99 16.94
CA THR A 55 33.75 8.29 16.32
C THR A 55 34.09 8.24 14.84
N LEU A 56 33.24 7.60 14.04
CA LEU A 56 33.18 7.92 12.62
C LEU A 56 32.82 9.40 12.53
N ALA A 57 33.65 10.18 11.82
CA ALA A 57 33.35 11.57 11.54
C ALA A 57 31.90 11.66 11.02
N PRO A 58 31.09 12.63 11.51
CA PRO A 58 29.70 12.72 11.10
C PRO A 58 29.65 12.79 9.59
N THR A 59 29.05 11.77 8.96
CA THR A 59 28.73 11.79 7.54
C THR A 59 27.99 13.10 7.27
N PRO A 60 28.35 13.84 6.20
CA PRO A 60 27.67 15.08 5.88
C PRO A 60 26.17 14.81 5.85
N LYS A 61 25.41 15.55 6.67
CA LYS A 61 23.97 15.39 6.80
C LYS A 61 23.36 15.51 5.40
N SER A 62 22.96 14.40 4.78
CA SER A 62 21.97 14.45 3.69
C SER A 62 20.76 15.16 4.27
N THR A 63 20.40 16.30 3.68
CA THR A 63 19.36 17.19 4.17
C THR A 63 17.96 16.73 3.78
N THR A 64 17.85 15.65 3.00
CA THR A 64 16.61 15.15 2.40
C THR A 64 16.16 13.82 3.03
N GLY A 65 17.08 12.91 3.38
CA GLY A 65 16.77 11.64 4.04
C GLY A 65 16.54 11.70 5.56
N GLY A 66 15.89 10.68 6.12
CA GLY A 66 15.81 10.47 7.57
C GLY A 66 14.46 10.02 8.12
N TYR A 67 14.29 10.14 9.43
CA TYR A 67 13.11 9.68 10.16
C TYR A 67 12.09 10.78 10.37
N TYR A 68 10.81 10.45 10.16
CA TYR A 68 9.68 11.33 10.33
C TYR A 68 8.61 10.69 11.20
N SER A 69 7.88 11.52 11.93
CA SER A 69 6.66 11.09 12.64
C SER A 69 5.45 11.04 11.70
N ARG A 70 4.37 10.40 12.16
CA ARG A 70 3.03 10.43 11.53
C ARG A 70 2.43 11.84 11.34
N LYS A 71 3.03 12.87 11.96
CA LYS A 71 2.64 14.29 11.80
C LYS A 71 3.58 15.05 10.84
N GLY A 72 4.47 14.36 10.13
CA GLY A 72 5.44 14.99 9.22
C GLY A 72 6.59 15.73 9.90
N LYS A 73 6.72 15.62 11.22
CA LYS A 73 7.85 16.22 11.94
C LYS A 73 9.10 15.34 11.78
N TYR A 74 10.19 15.94 11.32
CA TYR A 74 11.53 15.36 11.30
C TYR A 74 11.98 14.97 12.72
N LEU A 75 12.60 13.80 12.83
CA LEU A 75 13.03 13.19 14.09
C LEU A 75 14.55 13.15 14.21
N GLY A 76 15.25 12.92 13.11
CA GLY A 76 16.70 12.73 13.06
C GLY A 76 17.12 11.95 11.82
N SER A 77 18.42 11.82 11.60
CA SER A 77 19.01 11.08 10.49
C SER A 77 19.28 9.61 10.86
N HIS A 78 19.46 8.78 9.84
CA HIS A 78 19.97 7.41 9.95
C HIS A 78 21.46 7.32 9.60
N ASP A 79 22.04 6.15 9.78
CA ASP A 79 23.44 5.81 9.49
C ASP A 79 23.74 5.60 7.99
N GLN A 80 22.72 5.46 7.14
CA GLN A 80 22.90 5.37 5.70
C GLN A 80 23.03 6.75 5.03
N ALA A 81 23.97 6.90 4.10
CA ALA A 81 24.14 8.11 3.29
C ALA A 81 23.23 8.05 2.05
N ASN A 82 21.91 8.13 2.25
CA ASN A 82 20.92 8.18 1.17
C ASN A 82 19.76 9.11 1.52
N ASP A 83 18.91 9.38 0.54
CA ASP A 83 17.79 10.32 0.66
C ASP A 83 16.48 9.63 1.05
N THR A 84 16.58 8.43 1.64
CA THR A 84 15.39 7.63 1.98
C THR A 84 14.64 8.25 3.15
N VAL A 85 13.33 8.36 3.02
CA VAL A 85 12.45 8.88 4.06
C VAL A 85 11.76 7.72 4.75
N TYR A 86 11.87 7.67 6.08
CA TYR A 86 11.26 6.65 6.92
C TYR A 86 10.21 7.24 7.84
N LEU A 87 9.00 6.70 7.80
CA LEU A 87 7.95 7.00 8.76
C LEU A 87 8.07 6.06 9.98
N VAL A 88 8.22 6.63 11.18
CA VAL A 88 8.41 5.84 12.42
C VAL A 88 7.10 5.78 13.22
N THR A 89 6.49 4.59 13.30
CA THR A 89 5.16 4.42 13.90
C THR A 89 5.18 4.22 15.42
N ASN A 90 6.26 3.68 15.98
CA ASN A 90 6.40 3.45 17.43
C ASN A 90 6.79 4.73 18.20
N LYS A 91 6.06 5.05 19.28
CA LYS A 91 6.29 6.27 20.07
C LYS A 91 7.64 6.28 20.81
N LYS A 92 8.09 5.13 21.34
CA LYS A 92 9.36 5.01 22.07
C LYS A 92 10.54 5.21 21.13
N GLU A 93 10.53 4.56 19.98
CA GLU A 93 11.57 4.73 18.94
C GLU A 93 11.66 6.18 18.48
N ARG A 94 10.52 6.85 18.21
CA ARG A 94 10.53 8.29 17.87
C ARG A 94 11.18 9.18 18.93
N LYS A 95 11.04 8.84 20.21
CA LYS A 95 11.67 9.59 21.29
C LYS A 95 13.17 9.33 21.31
N ALA A 96 13.59 8.07 21.20
CA ALA A 96 15.00 7.70 21.13
C ALA A 96 15.73 8.40 19.97
N ILE A 97 15.14 8.40 18.77
CA ILE A 97 15.69 9.07 17.59
C ILE A 97 15.85 10.58 17.81
N LYS A 98 14.82 11.23 18.36
CA LYS A 98 14.87 12.67 18.67
C LYS A 98 15.94 13.01 19.71
N ASP A 99 16.04 12.19 20.75
CA ASP A 99 17.00 12.41 21.83
C ASP A 99 18.43 12.23 21.26
N ALA A 100 18.71 11.18 20.49
CA ALA A 100 19.99 10.99 19.80
C ALA A 100 20.33 12.18 18.87
N HIS A 101 19.38 12.60 18.04
CA HIS A 101 19.56 13.74 17.13
C HIS A 101 19.88 15.05 17.85
N LYS A 102 19.23 15.32 18.99
CA LYS A 102 19.51 16.50 19.83
C LYS A 102 20.96 16.50 20.34
N HIS A 103 21.57 15.32 20.49
CA HIS A 103 22.96 15.15 20.90
C HIS A 103 23.94 14.98 19.73
N GLY A 104 23.50 15.30 18.49
CA GLY A 104 24.36 15.23 17.31
C GLY A 104 24.63 13.81 16.78
N ALA A 105 23.94 12.80 17.31
CA ALA A 105 24.06 11.41 16.87
C ALA A 105 22.97 11.05 15.85
N CYS A 106 23.25 10.05 15.00
CA CYS A 106 22.23 9.37 14.19
C CYS A 106 21.72 8.11 14.91
N THR A 107 20.55 7.62 14.52
CA THR A 107 20.04 6.32 14.98
C THR A 107 20.18 5.33 13.84
N PRO A 108 20.88 4.19 14.02
CA PRO A 108 21.00 3.19 12.96
C PRO A 108 19.65 2.64 12.53
N LEU A 109 19.46 2.40 11.22
CA LEU A 109 18.18 1.85 10.71
C LEU A 109 17.84 0.48 11.29
N SER A 110 18.84 -0.34 11.57
CA SER A 110 18.68 -1.64 12.21
C SER A 110 18.07 -1.58 13.62
N GLU A 111 18.09 -0.41 14.28
CA GLU A 111 17.51 -0.21 15.60
C GLU A 111 16.05 0.30 15.56
N VAL A 112 15.55 0.71 14.39
CA VAL A 112 14.22 1.32 14.24
C VAL A 112 13.27 0.34 13.56
N ARG A 113 12.72 -0.59 14.34
CA ARG A 113 11.85 -1.67 13.83
C ARG A 113 10.53 -1.19 13.27
N SER A 114 10.07 0.00 13.68
CA SER A 114 8.80 0.57 13.23
C SER A 114 8.94 1.55 12.06
N ALA A 115 10.13 1.60 11.44
CA ALA A 115 10.38 2.40 10.25
C ALA A 115 9.64 1.80 9.03
N VAL A 116 8.86 2.64 8.36
CA VAL A 116 8.19 2.33 7.09
C VAL A 116 8.80 3.25 6.03
N VAL A 117 9.37 2.66 4.99
CA VAL A 117 9.91 3.43 3.84
C VAL A 117 8.76 4.17 3.16
N LEU A 118 8.94 5.48 2.94
CA LEU A 118 8.05 6.29 2.11
C LEU A 118 8.62 6.37 0.69
N PRO A 119 7.76 6.47 -0.34
CA PRO A 119 8.23 6.64 -1.71
C PRO A 119 8.81 8.04 -1.89
N SER A 120 9.48 8.30 -3.02
CA SER A 120 10.11 9.58 -3.28
C SER A 120 9.12 10.75 -3.23
N TYR A 121 9.64 11.98 -3.11
CA TYR A 121 8.80 13.17 -3.17
C TYR A 121 7.96 13.25 -4.45
N ALA A 122 8.54 12.87 -5.60
CA ALA A 122 7.85 12.89 -6.90
C ALA A 122 6.64 11.94 -6.91
N VAL A 123 6.82 10.70 -6.44
CA VAL A 123 5.72 9.72 -6.31
C VAL A 123 4.64 10.25 -5.36
N ARG A 124 5.03 10.84 -4.23
CA ARG A 124 4.06 11.43 -3.28
C ARG A 124 3.27 12.61 -3.90
N GLN A 125 3.88 13.38 -4.80
CA GLN A 125 3.15 14.42 -5.56
C GLN A 125 2.18 13.81 -6.57
N ALA A 126 2.56 12.76 -7.31
CA ALA A 126 1.65 12.08 -8.23
C ALA A 126 0.40 11.52 -7.50
N MET A 127 0.59 10.97 -6.28
CA MET A 127 -0.54 10.56 -5.43
C MET A 127 -1.46 11.73 -5.06
N LEU A 128 -0.93 12.95 -4.88
CA LEU A 128 -1.76 14.15 -4.68
C LEU A 128 -2.51 14.55 -5.95
N GLU A 129 -1.87 14.48 -7.11
CA GLU A 129 -2.53 14.76 -8.38
C GLU A 129 -3.64 13.75 -8.67
N ALA A 130 -3.46 12.47 -8.36
CA ALA A 130 -4.52 11.46 -8.43
C ALA A 130 -5.73 11.83 -7.55
N VAL A 131 -5.50 12.35 -6.33
CA VAL A 131 -6.60 12.86 -5.48
C VAL A 131 -7.30 14.05 -6.13
N LYS A 132 -6.56 14.94 -6.80
CA LYS A 132 -7.18 16.07 -7.52
C LYS A 132 -8.02 15.55 -8.67
N ARG A 133 -7.51 14.63 -9.50
CA ARG A 133 -8.26 14.02 -10.62
C ARG A 133 -9.53 13.33 -10.16
N SER A 134 -9.44 12.47 -9.15
CA SER A 134 -10.59 11.76 -8.58
C SER A 134 -11.66 12.73 -8.07
N ASN A 135 -11.26 13.94 -7.65
CA ASN A 135 -12.16 14.98 -7.15
C ASN A 135 -12.74 15.90 -8.23
N GLN A 136 -12.32 15.79 -9.49
CA GLN A 136 -12.81 16.59 -10.61
C GLN A 136 -13.76 15.77 -11.50
N PRO A 137 -14.65 16.42 -12.27
CA PRO A 137 -15.42 15.74 -13.30
C PRO A 137 -14.52 15.01 -14.30
N ASN A 138 -14.92 13.82 -14.70
CA ASN A 138 -14.24 12.99 -15.69
C ASN A 138 -15.27 12.43 -16.68
N ALA A 139 -15.29 12.99 -17.90
CA ALA A 139 -16.27 12.64 -18.92
C ALA A 139 -16.10 11.21 -19.44
N THR A 140 -14.87 10.68 -19.48
CA THR A 140 -14.55 9.35 -20.01
C THR A 140 -15.21 8.24 -19.20
N VAL A 141 -15.35 8.43 -17.88
CA VAL A 141 -15.99 7.47 -16.98
C VAL A 141 -17.39 7.90 -16.55
N GLY A 142 -17.90 9.02 -17.07
CA GLY A 142 -19.24 9.52 -16.76
C GLY A 142 -19.39 10.23 -15.40
N ASP A 143 -18.30 10.51 -14.69
CA ASP A 143 -18.35 11.27 -13.45
C ASP A 143 -18.50 12.77 -13.74
N LYS A 144 -19.74 13.27 -13.73
CA LYS A 144 -20.04 14.67 -14.04
C LYS A 144 -19.70 15.66 -12.91
N LYS A 145 -19.41 15.17 -11.70
CA LYS A 145 -19.24 16.02 -10.50
C LYS A 145 -17.85 15.95 -9.89
N GLY A 146 -17.15 14.85 -10.13
CA GLY A 146 -15.96 14.48 -9.38
C GLY A 146 -16.32 13.85 -8.04
N GLY A 147 -15.39 13.04 -7.55
CA GLY A 147 -15.48 12.31 -6.30
C GLY A 147 -16.21 10.98 -6.40
N PHE A 148 -16.55 10.50 -7.59
CA PHE A 148 -17.31 9.26 -7.78
C PHE A 148 -16.55 8.23 -8.63
N HIS A 149 -15.27 8.44 -8.90
CA HIS A 149 -14.39 7.46 -9.54
C HIS A 149 -13.05 7.37 -8.80
N GLU A 150 -12.41 6.20 -8.88
CA GLU A 150 -11.07 5.99 -8.37
C GLU A 150 -10.02 6.40 -9.40
N GLU A 151 -8.86 6.82 -8.90
CA GLU A 151 -7.66 7.14 -9.66
C GLU A 151 -6.50 6.39 -9.02
N GLY A 152 -5.49 6.02 -9.78
CA GLY A 152 -4.38 5.26 -9.23
C GLY A 152 -3.20 5.10 -10.16
N GLY A 153 -2.35 4.13 -9.85
CA GLY A 153 -1.21 3.78 -10.67
C GLY A 153 -0.17 2.97 -9.89
N MET A 154 0.99 2.85 -10.49
CA MET A 154 2.14 2.15 -9.93
C MET A 154 3.42 2.98 -10.08
N PHE A 155 4.42 2.65 -9.28
CA PHE A 155 5.73 3.29 -9.35
C PHE A 155 6.84 2.28 -9.06
N GLY A 156 8.03 2.56 -9.60
CA GLY A 156 9.19 1.69 -9.47
C GLY A 156 10.31 2.13 -10.40
N LEU A 157 11.12 1.19 -10.89
CA LEU A 157 12.22 1.51 -11.80
C LEU A 157 11.88 1.16 -13.24
N ASP A 158 12.20 2.06 -14.17
CA ASP A 158 12.16 1.80 -15.62
C ASP A 158 13.30 0.86 -16.06
N ASN A 159 13.37 0.57 -17.37
CA ASN A 159 14.44 -0.26 -17.94
C ASN A 159 15.85 0.35 -17.86
N LYS A 160 15.95 1.66 -17.61
CA LYS A 160 17.21 2.40 -17.43
C LYS A 160 17.60 2.53 -15.96
N GLY A 161 16.78 2.05 -15.03
CA GLY A 161 17.00 2.16 -13.59
C GLY A 161 16.57 3.49 -12.98
N ASN A 162 15.82 4.33 -13.70
CA ASN A 162 15.27 5.57 -13.17
C ASN A 162 13.92 5.30 -12.49
N GLU A 163 13.62 6.06 -11.43
CA GLU A 163 12.27 6.03 -10.86
C GLU A 163 11.26 6.58 -11.88
N ASN A 164 10.20 5.81 -12.14
CA ASN A 164 9.11 6.19 -13.02
C ASN A 164 7.75 5.92 -12.35
N ILE A 165 6.73 6.62 -12.80
CA ILE A 165 5.34 6.54 -12.32
C ILE A 165 4.47 6.28 -13.53
N VAL A 166 3.69 5.19 -13.49
CA VAL A 166 2.71 4.85 -14.51
C VAL A 166 1.33 5.11 -13.91
N GLU A 167 0.64 6.11 -14.44
CA GLU A 167 -0.73 6.44 -14.01
C GLU A 167 -1.70 5.44 -14.62
N ALA A 168 -2.63 4.90 -13.82
CA ALA A 168 -3.69 4.03 -14.32
C ALA A 168 -4.74 4.83 -15.11
N LEU A 169 -5.52 4.12 -15.94
CA LEU A 169 -6.78 4.67 -16.44
C LEU A 169 -7.75 4.90 -15.26
N PRO A 170 -8.63 5.90 -15.33
CA PRO A 170 -9.61 6.16 -14.28
C PRO A 170 -10.55 4.96 -14.11
N GLY A 171 -10.93 4.68 -12.87
CA GLY A 171 -11.97 3.70 -12.55
C GLY A 171 -13.35 4.16 -13.01
N GLU A 172 -14.30 3.23 -13.14
CA GLU A 172 -15.66 3.56 -13.55
C GLU A 172 -16.37 4.48 -12.54
N TYR A 173 -17.25 5.35 -13.04
CA TYR A 173 -18.16 6.11 -12.18
C TYR A 173 -19.01 5.18 -11.34
N THR A 174 -18.99 5.43 -10.03
CA THR A 174 -19.66 4.62 -9.02
C THR A 174 -20.40 5.54 -8.07
N VAL A 175 -21.65 5.21 -7.73
CA VAL A 175 -22.41 5.91 -6.67
C VAL A 175 -22.36 5.06 -5.41
N PRO A 176 -21.93 5.60 -4.25
CA PRO A 176 -21.87 4.79 -3.04
C PRO A 176 -23.26 4.30 -2.64
N GLY A 177 -23.37 3.03 -2.27
CA GLY A 177 -24.62 2.36 -1.92
C GLY A 177 -24.35 0.99 -1.29
N PRO A 178 -25.39 0.26 -0.86
CA PRO A 178 -25.24 -1.07 -0.28
C PRO A 178 -24.57 -2.03 -1.26
N GLY A 179 -23.44 -2.63 -0.86
CA GLY A 179 -22.70 -3.60 -1.68
C GLY A 179 -21.96 -3.02 -2.88
N VAL A 180 -22.04 -1.71 -3.11
CA VAL A 180 -21.36 -1.05 -4.22
C VAL A 180 -19.88 -0.88 -3.88
N LYS A 181 -19.02 -1.23 -4.83
CA LYS A 181 -17.56 -1.06 -4.76
C LYS A 181 -17.14 -0.17 -5.92
N ALA A 182 -16.39 0.88 -5.62
CA ALA A 182 -15.59 1.52 -6.66
C ALA A 182 -14.30 0.71 -6.83
N SER A 183 -13.71 0.76 -8.02
CA SER A 183 -12.47 0.05 -8.31
C SER A 183 -11.68 0.74 -9.40
N VAL A 184 -10.37 0.66 -9.30
CA VAL A 184 -9.43 0.95 -10.39
C VAL A 184 -8.44 -0.20 -10.54
N ASP A 185 -8.16 -0.57 -11.79
CA ASP A 185 -6.99 -1.40 -12.08
C ASP A 185 -5.74 -0.52 -12.13
N VAL A 186 -4.92 -0.62 -11.08
CA VAL A 186 -3.69 0.16 -10.90
C VAL A 186 -2.61 -0.11 -11.96
N PHE A 187 -2.79 -1.14 -12.80
CA PHE A 187 -1.89 -1.50 -13.90
C PHE A 187 -2.40 -1.08 -15.28
N SER A 188 -3.64 -0.57 -15.37
CA SER A 188 -4.32 -0.33 -16.65
C SER A 188 -3.70 0.73 -17.56
N GLY A 189 -2.80 1.56 -17.03
CA GLY A 189 -2.05 2.54 -17.81
C GLY A 189 -0.73 2.04 -18.38
N GLU A 190 -0.30 0.83 -18.02
CA GLU A 190 0.94 0.28 -18.55
C GLU A 190 0.82 0.08 -20.07
N SER A 191 1.87 0.48 -20.77
CA SER A 191 2.02 0.27 -22.20
C SER A 191 3.41 -0.27 -22.52
N SER A 192 3.62 -0.76 -23.75
CA SER A 192 4.95 -1.22 -24.19
C SER A 192 6.04 -0.14 -24.11
N THR A 193 5.64 1.14 -24.08
CA THR A 193 6.54 2.30 -23.97
C THR A 193 6.60 2.93 -22.58
N ASP A 194 5.70 2.52 -21.68
CA ASP A 194 5.61 3.03 -20.31
C ASP A 194 5.46 1.85 -19.34
N ASN A 195 6.49 1.00 -19.33
CA ASN A 195 6.57 -0.17 -18.48
C ASN A 195 7.63 -0.02 -17.39
N LEU A 196 7.34 -0.62 -16.23
CA LEU A 196 8.29 -0.67 -15.12
C LEU A 196 9.03 -2.01 -15.17
N LYS A 197 10.36 -1.96 -15.07
CA LYS A 197 11.19 -3.15 -14.88
C LYS A 197 10.97 -3.77 -13.50
N THR A 198 10.74 -2.92 -12.50
CA THR A 198 10.44 -3.34 -11.13
C THR A 198 9.32 -2.48 -10.58
N ILE A 199 8.42 -3.06 -9.80
CA ILE A 199 7.30 -2.34 -9.18
C ILE A 199 7.58 -2.26 -7.67
N HIS A 200 7.85 -1.05 -7.20
CA HIS A 200 8.12 -0.79 -5.78
C HIS A 200 6.84 -0.52 -4.99
N GLY A 201 5.74 -0.15 -5.65
CA GLY A 201 4.46 0.02 -4.99
C GLY A 201 3.34 0.38 -5.96
N THR A 202 2.12 0.34 -5.43
CA THR A 202 0.90 0.76 -6.13
C THR A 202 0.16 1.78 -5.29
N TYR A 203 -0.67 2.60 -5.91
CA TYR A 203 -1.52 3.53 -5.19
C TYR A 203 -2.88 3.67 -5.87
N HIS A 204 -3.89 3.99 -5.07
CA HIS A 204 -5.18 4.45 -5.57
C HIS A 204 -5.89 5.34 -4.56
N VAL A 205 -6.92 6.04 -5.06
CA VAL A 205 -7.71 7.01 -4.32
C VAL A 205 -9.09 6.45 -4.07
N HIS A 206 -9.50 6.39 -2.80
CA HIS A 206 -10.89 6.10 -2.47
C HIS A 206 -11.73 7.39 -2.61
N PRO A 207 -12.83 7.39 -3.38
CA PRO A 207 -13.48 8.63 -3.80
C PRO A 207 -14.19 9.33 -2.63
N LYS A 208 -14.37 10.66 -2.72
CA LYS A 208 -15.01 11.45 -1.64
C LYS A 208 -16.54 11.52 -1.72
N GLY A 209 -17.11 11.14 -2.85
CA GLY A 209 -18.51 11.32 -3.22
C GLY A 209 -19.45 10.64 -2.24
N THR A 210 -20.64 11.19 -2.09
CA THR A 210 -21.65 10.72 -1.14
C THR A 210 -23.00 10.65 -1.84
N ALA A 211 -23.84 9.71 -1.47
CA ALA A 211 -25.19 9.57 -2.01
C ALA A 211 -26.23 9.58 -0.89
N ILE A 212 -27.44 10.03 -1.21
CA ILE A 212 -28.60 9.95 -0.32
C ILE A 212 -29.64 9.10 -1.05
N ALA A 213 -30.04 7.97 -0.46
CA ALA A 213 -31.10 7.14 -1.03
C ALA A 213 -32.48 7.75 -0.80
N ALA A 214 -33.50 7.20 -1.48
CA ALA A 214 -34.88 7.67 -1.40
C ALA A 214 -35.44 7.66 0.04
N ASN A 215 -34.95 6.77 0.91
CA ASN A 215 -35.32 6.71 2.32
C ASN A 215 -34.57 7.72 3.21
N GLY A 216 -33.78 8.63 2.62
CA GLY A 216 -32.95 9.61 3.34
C GLY A 216 -31.63 9.05 3.87
N GLN A 217 -31.34 7.75 3.70
CA GLN A 217 -30.10 7.16 4.16
C GLN A 217 -28.90 7.66 3.35
N LYS A 218 -27.88 8.17 4.06
CA LYS A 218 -26.62 8.59 3.46
C LYS A 218 -25.66 7.41 3.29
N TYR A 219 -25.04 7.33 2.11
CA TYR A 219 -23.98 6.39 1.77
C TYR A 219 -22.69 7.14 1.44
N ASP A 220 -21.60 6.58 1.95
CA ASP A 220 -20.25 7.11 1.87
C ASP A 220 -19.31 5.99 1.42
N PHE A 221 -18.38 6.27 0.51
CA PHE A 221 -17.27 5.35 0.25
C PHE A 221 -16.41 5.13 1.50
N GLU A 222 -16.05 3.88 1.76
CA GLU A 222 -15.04 3.49 2.76
C GLU A 222 -13.69 4.12 2.36
N GLN A 223 -12.99 4.76 3.31
CA GLN A 223 -11.76 5.51 3.00
C GLN A 223 -10.48 4.74 3.33
N ALA A 224 -10.58 3.73 4.20
CA ALA A 224 -9.47 2.86 4.54
C ALA A 224 -9.38 1.68 3.55
N PRO A 225 -8.23 1.01 3.44
CA PRO A 225 -8.09 -0.22 2.68
C PRO A 225 -9.09 -1.28 3.14
N SER A 226 -9.82 -1.83 2.19
CA SER A 226 -10.81 -2.89 2.36
C SER A 226 -10.16 -4.27 2.56
N ASN A 227 -10.84 -5.12 3.32
CA ASN A 227 -10.46 -6.51 3.57
C ASN A 227 -11.71 -7.32 3.95
N LYS A 228 -12.67 -7.41 3.02
CA LYS A 228 -13.97 -8.03 3.27
C LYS A 228 -14.05 -9.36 2.53
N ASN A 229 -14.28 -10.45 3.26
CA ASN A 229 -14.47 -11.80 2.71
C ASN A 229 -13.33 -12.28 1.81
N GLY A 230 -12.09 -11.89 2.09
CA GLY A 230 -10.94 -12.27 1.27
C GLY A 230 -10.82 -11.48 -0.03
N GLU A 231 -11.63 -10.43 -0.22
CA GLU A 231 -11.55 -9.51 -1.35
C GLU A 231 -11.21 -8.08 -0.90
N GLY A 232 -10.71 -7.29 -1.86
CA GLY A 232 -10.43 -5.87 -1.70
C GLY A 232 -8.94 -5.56 -1.67
N ASP A 233 -8.59 -4.43 -1.05
CA ASP A 233 -7.27 -3.85 -1.16
C ASP A 233 -6.18 -4.75 -0.56
N ILE A 234 -6.38 -5.22 0.67
CA ILE A 234 -5.38 -6.03 1.39
C ILE A 234 -5.16 -7.40 0.72
N PRO A 235 -6.21 -8.16 0.36
CA PRO A 235 -6.05 -9.39 -0.42
C PRO A 235 -5.35 -9.16 -1.77
N ASN A 236 -5.75 -8.14 -2.54
CA ASN A 236 -5.10 -7.80 -3.81
C ASN A 236 -3.61 -7.46 -3.62
N ALA A 237 -3.25 -6.73 -2.55
CA ALA A 237 -1.85 -6.45 -2.23
C ALA A 237 -1.06 -7.71 -1.84
N ARG A 238 -1.72 -8.70 -1.21
CA ARG A 238 -1.09 -9.99 -0.89
C ARG A 238 -0.77 -10.79 -2.14
N GLU A 239 -1.73 -10.86 -3.07
CA GLU A 239 -1.56 -11.54 -4.35
C GLU A 239 -0.45 -10.90 -5.18
N ARG A 240 -0.43 -9.56 -5.28
CA ARG A 240 0.61 -8.82 -6.01
C ARG A 240 2.02 -8.95 -5.40
N ALA A 241 2.11 -9.22 -4.10
CA ALA A 241 3.40 -9.44 -3.43
C ALA A 241 3.96 -10.84 -3.66
N ASN A 242 3.10 -11.81 -4.02
CA ASN A 242 3.51 -13.18 -4.35
C ASN A 242 2.70 -13.67 -5.54
N PRO A 243 2.86 -13.04 -6.71
CA PRO A 243 2.02 -13.36 -7.85
C PRO A 243 2.28 -14.80 -8.29
N ASP A 244 1.21 -15.52 -8.59
CA ASP A 244 1.33 -16.70 -9.43
C ASP A 244 1.84 -16.23 -10.80
N LYS A 245 2.99 -16.75 -11.23
CA LYS A 245 3.68 -16.33 -12.45
C LYS A 245 2.80 -16.49 -13.69
N ASP A 246 1.84 -17.40 -13.64
CA ASP A 246 0.95 -17.69 -14.75
C ASP A 246 -0.33 -16.83 -14.73
N ALA A 247 -0.67 -16.21 -13.60
CA ALA A 247 -1.92 -15.43 -13.43
C ALA A 247 -1.69 -13.91 -13.30
N ASN A 248 -0.53 -13.47 -12.82
CA ASN A 248 -0.22 -12.05 -12.66
C ASN A 248 1.27 -11.80 -12.93
N PRO A 249 1.65 -11.10 -14.01
CA PRO A 249 3.06 -10.81 -14.29
C PRO A 249 3.67 -9.79 -13.31
N TYR A 250 2.84 -9.09 -12.51
CA TYR A 250 3.28 -7.97 -11.69
C TYR A 250 3.67 -8.40 -10.28
N HIS A 251 4.96 -8.30 -9.97
CA HIS A 251 5.49 -8.49 -8.62
C HIS A 251 5.76 -7.15 -7.94
N VAL A 252 4.92 -6.79 -6.97
CA VAL A 252 5.04 -5.57 -6.17
C VAL A 252 5.89 -5.85 -4.94
N THR A 253 7.05 -5.19 -4.85
CA THR A 253 8.07 -5.48 -3.82
C THR A 253 7.95 -4.63 -2.56
N GLY A 254 7.23 -3.50 -2.61
CA GLY A 254 7.02 -2.61 -1.47
C GLY A 254 5.56 -2.51 -1.05
N ASN A 255 5.21 -1.35 -0.47
CA ASN A 255 3.86 -1.12 0.06
C ASN A 255 2.91 -0.63 -1.03
N SER A 256 1.62 -0.85 -0.80
CA SER A 256 0.53 -0.19 -1.49
C SER A 256 -0.01 0.98 -0.67
N TYR A 257 -0.67 1.92 -1.35
CA TYR A 257 -1.17 3.15 -0.75
C TYR A 257 -2.63 3.40 -1.14
N VAL A 258 -3.52 3.51 -0.15
CA VAL A 258 -4.84 4.10 -0.35
C VAL A 258 -4.81 5.54 0.12
N ILE A 259 -5.31 6.46 -0.69
CA ILE A 259 -5.52 7.84 -0.29
C ILE A 259 -7.03 8.10 -0.16
N GLY A 260 -7.50 8.28 1.08
CA GLY A 260 -8.87 8.67 1.35
C GLY A 260 -9.11 10.12 0.95
N ALA A 261 -9.80 10.36 -0.18
CA ALA A 261 -10.03 11.72 -0.67
C ALA A 261 -10.92 12.55 0.29
N ARG A 262 -11.83 11.90 1.03
CA ARG A 262 -12.72 12.55 2.00
C ARG A 262 -12.02 12.85 3.31
N ASP A 263 -11.38 11.85 3.91
CA ASP A 263 -10.76 11.97 5.25
C ASP A 263 -9.34 12.57 5.20
N LYS A 264 -8.79 12.73 3.99
CA LYS A 264 -7.45 13.28 3.73
C LYS A 264 -6.35 12.49 4.44
N THR A 265 -6.50 11.17 4.50
CA THR A 265 -5.54 10.25 5.11
C THR A 265 -4.90 9.34 4.05
N VAL A 266 -3.60 9.17 4.16
CA VAL A 266 -2.83 8.16 3.42
C VAL A 266 -2.71 6.94 4.31
N TYR A 267 -3.17 5.81 3.79
CA TYR A 267 -3.04 4.49 4.39
C TYR A 267 -1.95 3.73 3.65
N ILE A 268 -0.88 3.40 4.36
CA ILE A 268 0.22 2.58 3.86
C ILE A 268 -0.07 1.16 4.30
N TYR A 269 -0.17 0.24 3.35
CA TYR A 269 -0.59 -1.13 3.62
C TYR A 269 0.14 -2.13 2.74
N ASN A 270 0.06 -3.40 3.11
CA ASN A 270 0.52 -4.53 2.32
C ASN A 270 -0.42 -5.72 2.53
N GLY A 271 -0.04 -6.91 2.04
CA GLY A 271 -0.84 -8.13 2.18
C GLY A 271 -1.17 -8.56 3.62
N ASN A 272 -0.50 -8.00 4.63
CA ASN A 272 -0.74 -8.26 6.05
C ASN A 272 -1.65 -7.20 6.71
N GLY A 273 -1.98 -6.12 6.00
CA GLY A 273 -2.85 -5.05 6.48
C GLY A 273 -2.18 -3.68 6.47
N VAL A 274 -2.81 -2.73 7.16
CA VAL A 274 -2.32 -1.34 7.29
C VAL A 274 -1.11 -1.29 8.22
N VAL A 275 0.04 -0.88 7.69
CA VAL A 275 1.30 -0.77 8.45
C VAL A 275 1.53 0.64 9.01
N ALA A 276 0.96 1.67 8.37
CA ALA A 276 1.02 3.03 8.85
C ALA A 276 -0.10 3.90 8.28
N THR A 277 -0.42 5.00 8.96
CA THR A 277 -1.25 6.06 8.37
C THR A 277 -0.69 7.44 8.69
N MET A 278 -0.95 8.38 7.78
CA MET A 278 -0.46 9.76 7.84
C MET A 278 -1.44 10.72 7.17
N PRO A 279 -1.71 11.92 7.70
CA PRO A 279 -2.51 12.90 6.99
C PRO A 279 -1.84 13.31 5.68
N LEU A 280 -2.62 13.36 4.59
CA LEU A 280 -2.15 13.65 3.22
C LEU A 280 -1.31 14.94 3.16
N LYS A 281 -1.77 15.99 3.85
CA LYS A 281 -1.07 17.29 3.92
C LYS A 281 0.36 17.21 4.49
N HIS A 282 0.65 16.19 5.30
CA HIS A 282 1.99 15.98 5.85
C HIS A 282 2.80 15.05 4.96
N PHE A 283 2.16 14.01 4.43
CA PHE A 283 2.78 13.06 3.51
C PHE A 283 3.45 13.75 2.32
N VAL A 284 2.74 14.70 1.69
CA VAL A 284 3.24 15.40 0.48
C VAL A 284 4.12 16.61 0.76
N LYS A 285 4.42 16.90 2.02
CA LYS A 285 5.30 18.04 2.41
C LYS A 285 6.70 17.61 2.81
N ILE A 286 6.91 16.34 3.13
CA ILE A 286 8.24 15.81 3.40
C ILE A 286 8.99 15.84 2.07
N LYS A 287 10.17 16.45 2.04
CA LYS A 287 11.07 16.46 0.88
C LYS A 287 12.12 15.40 1.08
#